data_AF-A0A8S8YBN4-F1
#
_entry.id   AF-A0A8S8YBN4-F1
#
_cell.length_a   1.000
_cell.length_b   1.000
_cell.length_c   1.000
_cell.angle_alpha   90.00
_cell.angle_beta   90.00
_cell.angle_gamma   90.00
#
_symmetry.space_group_name_H-M   'P 1'
#
loop_
_entity.id
_entity.type
_entity.pdbx_description
1 polymer ?
#
loop_
_entity_poly.entity_id
_entity_poly.type
_entity_poly.pdbx_seq_one_letter_code
_entity_poly.pdbx_strand_id
1 'polypeptide(L)' 'MLPQVWRIHHYPKHLLHCFVDDNRSKSNDADGVLIRAELFSISPNEEQLCWECSCRSELEVPEMQSKVSRWLSWLNR' A
#
# COMPACT_ATOMS: atom_id res chain seq x y z
N MET A 1 5.49 -10.64 23.68
CA MET A 1 6.50 -9.77 23.05
C MET A 1 5.80 -8.47 22.66
N LEU A 2 6.23 -7.34 23.23
CA LEU A 2 5.73 -6.01 22.87
C LEU A 2 6.44 -5.54 21.58
N PRO A 3 5.76 -4.82 20.66
CA PRO A 3 6.41 -4.36 19.43
C PRO A 3 7.47 -3.29 19.76
N GLN A 4 8.74 -3.59 19.43
CA GLN A 4 9.91 -2.74 19.72
C GLN A 4 10.24 -1.70 18.65
N VAL A 5 9.28 -1.19 17.88
CA VAL A 5 9.61 -0.22 16.82
C VAL A 5 8.68 0.98 16.84
N TRP A 6 8.98 1.91 17.76
CA TRP A 6 8.59 3.32 17.66
C TRP A 6 9.54 4.10 16.73
N ARG A 7 10.13 3.48 15.71
CA ARG A 7 10.89 4.19 14.68
C ARG A 7 9.91 4.63 13.61
N ILE A 8 9.55 5.91 13.64
CA ILE A 8 8.93 6.55 12.49
C ILE A 8 10.04 6.71 11.45
N HIS A 9 10.07 5.82 10.46
CA HIS A 9 10.97 5.96 9.33
C HIS A 9 10.41 7.05 8.41
N HIS A 10 11.12 8.19 8.35
CA HIS A 10 10.78 9.28 7.45
C HIS A 10 11.53 9.11 6.14
N TYR A 11 10.84 8.62 5.11
CA TYR A 11 11.40 8.52 3.77
C TYR A 11 11.13 9.79 2.97
N PRO A 12 12.12 10.27 2.21
CA PRO A 12 11.89 11.32 1.23
C PRO A 12 10.77 10.90 0.28
N LYS A 13 9.84 11.82 0.04
CA LYS A 13 8.67 11.60 -0.82
C LYS A 13 9.01 11.08 -2.22
N HIS A 14 10.13 11.51 -2.80
CA HIS A 14 10.59 11.07 -4.12
C HIS A 14 11.09 9.62 -4.18
N LEU A 15 11.31 8.99 -3.02
CA LEU A 15 11.69 7.58 -2.90
C LEU A 15 10.48 6.69 -2.56
N LEU A 16 9.31 7.28 -2.34
CA LEU A 16 8.10 6.53 -2.02
C LEU A 16 7.31 6.22 -3.29
N HIS A 17 7.03 4.94 -3.48
CA HIS A 17 6.27 4.41 -4.59
C HIS A 17 5.01 3.73 -4.08
N CYS A 18 3.85 4.12 -4.61
CA CYS A 18 2.57 3.49 -4.30
C CYS A 18 2.19 2.56 -5.45
N PHE A 19 2.00 1.29 -5.13
CA PHE A 19 1.52 0.26 -6.04
C PHE A 19 0.10 -0.12 -5.64
N VAL A 20 -0.76 -0.28 -6.63
CA VAL A 20 -2.16 -0.67 -6.44
C VAL A 20 -2.43 -1.80 -7.42
N ASP A 21 -2.71 -2.98 -6.90
CA ASP A 21 -3.12 -4.14 -7.69
C ASP A 21 -4.63 -4.35 -7.54
N ASP A 22 -5.36 -4.28 -8.65
CA ASP A 22 -6.80 -4.54 -8.71
C ASP A 22 -7.05 -5.91 -9.33
N ASN A 23 -7.20 -6.90 -8.45
CA ASN A 23 -7.41 -8.29 -8.79
C ASN A 23 -8.90 -8.61 -9.07
N ARG A 24 -9.83 -7.65 -8.95
CA ARG A 24 -11.26 -7.89 -9.26
C ARG A 24 -11.49 -8.31 -10.71
N SER A 25 -10.62 -7.87 -11.61
CA SER A 25 -10.63 -8.25 -13.03
C SER A 25 -9.88 -9.55 -13.32
N LYS A 26 -9.05 -10.03 -12.37
CA LYS A 26 -8.27 -11.26 -12.49
C LYS A 26 -9.03 -12.39 -11.80
N SER A 27 -9.59 -13.29 -12.58
CA SER A 27 -10.49 -14.36 -12.13
C SER A 27 -9.82 -15.48 -11.30
N ASN A 28 -8.59 -15.29 -10.77
CA ASN A 28 -7.79 -16.41 -10.27
C ASN A 28 -6.82 -16.10 -9.13
N ASP A 29 -7.03 -15.02 -8.35
CA ASP A 29 -6.14 -14.73 -7.22
C ASP A 29 -6.49 -15.64 -6.03
N ALA A 30 -5.58 -16.58 -5.72
CA ALA A 30 -5.79 -17.68 -4.78
C ALA A 30 -6.00 -17.26 -3.32
N ASP A 31 -5.72 -15.99 -2.98
CA ASP A 31 -5.82 -15.47 -1.61
C ASP A 31 -7.12 -14.69 -1.33
N GLY A 32 -8.00 -14.56 -2.36
CA GLY A 32 -9.28 -13.85 -2.24
C GLY A 32 -9.14 -12.34 -2.02
N VAL A 33 -7.96 -11.77 -2.28
CA VAL A 33 -7.69 -10.35 -2.22
C VAL A 33 -8.20 -9.69 -3.49
N LEU A 34 -9.15 -8.76 -3.33
CA LEU A 34 -9.77 -8.03 -4.45
C LEU A 34 -8.90 -6.86 -4.88
N ILE A 35 -8.39 -6.08 -3.91
CA ILE A 35 -7.47 -4.99 -4.19
C ILE A 35 -6.39 -4.99 -3.11
N ARG A 36 -5.14 -4.82 -3.52
CA ARG A 36 -4.00 -4.62 -2.63
C ARG A 36 -3.33 -3.29 -2.98
N ALA A 37 -3.04 -2.49 -1.97
CA ALA A 37 -2.23 -1.30 -2.12
C ALA A 37 -1.05 -1.36 -1.18
N GLU A 38 0.12 -1.06 -1.73
CA GLU A 38 1.40 -1.15 -1.04
C GLU A 38 2.16 0.16 -1.27
N LEU A 39 2.82 0.64 -0.23
CA LEU A 39 3.73 1.77 -0.29
C LEU A 39 5.13 1.26 0.03
N PHE A 40 6.03 1.38 -0.93
CA PHE A 40 7.43 1.03 -0.77
C PHE A 40 8.28 2.28 -0.73
N SER A 41 9.31 2.26 0.10
CA SER A 41 10.46 3.15 -0.04
C SER A 41 11.50 2.43 -0.88
N ILE A 42 11.78 2.94 -2.07
CA ILE A 42 12.88 2.46 -2.92
C ILE A 42 14.10 3.32 -2.61
N SER A 43 15.00 2.80 -1.79
CA SER A 43 16.32 3.39 -1.56
C SER A 43 17.35 2.67 -2.43
N PRO A 44 18.47 3.32 -2.81
CA PRO A 44 19.51 2.66 -3.62
C PRO A 44 20.12 1.41 -2.98
N ASN A 45 19.91 1.19 -1.69
CA ASN A 45 20.41 0.01 -0.99
C ASN A 45 19.35 -1.08 -0.85
N GLU A 46 18.08 -0.74 -0.57
CA GLU A 46 17.00 -1.71 -0.33
C GLU A 46 15.60 -1.13 -0.64
N GLU A 47 14.68 -1.99 -1.07
CA GLU A 47 13.24 -1.75 -1.12
C GLU A 47 12.62 -2.13 0.24
N GLN A 48 11.86 -1.22 0.84
CA GLN A 48 11.24 -1.46 2.14
C GLN A 48 9.73 -1.18 2.11
N LEU A 49 8.93 -2.20 2.46
CA LEU A 49 7.48 -2.05 2.62
C LEU A 49 7.18 -1.16 3.84
N CYS A 50 6.57 -0.01 3.57
CA CYS A 50 6.25 1.02 4.56
C CYS A 50 4.79 0.98 4.99
N TRP A 51 3.90 0.61 4.06
CA TRP A 51 2.47 0.51 4.32
C TRP A 51 1.86 -0.51 3.37
N GLU A 52 0.93 -1.30 3.86
CA GLU A 52 0.13 -2.23 3.07
C GLU A 52 -1.33 -2.14 3.52
N CYS A 53 -2.24 -2.23 2.55
CA CYS A 53 -3.64 -2.43 2.79
C CYS A 53 -4.24 -3.32 1.72
N SER A 54 -4.83 -4.43 2.13
CA SER A 54 -5.57 -5.35 1.27
C SER A 54 -7.03 -5.36 1.64
N CYS A 55 -7.93 -5.36 0.65
CA CYS A 55 -9.34 -5.65 0.87
C CYS A 55 -9.72 -6.99 0.24
N ARG A 56 -10.51 -7.77 0.98
CA ARG A 56 -11.05 -9.07 0.54
C ARG A 56 -12.57 -9.01 0.29
N SER A 57 -13.22 -7.92 0.68
CA SER A 57 -14.65 -7.67 0.43
C SER A 57 -14.86 -6.48 -0.49
N GLU A 58 -15.82 -6.59 -1.41
CA GLU A 58 -16.22 -5.47 -2.28
C GLU A 58 -16.74 -4.26 -1.50
N LEU A 59 -17.29 -4.50 -0.30
CA LEU A 59 -17.78 -3.43 0.58
C LEU A 59 -16.65 -2.54 1.11
N GLU A 60 -15.43 -3.07 1.19
CA GLU A 60 -14.25 -2.35 1.69
C GLU A 60 -13.53 -1.56 0.58
N VAL A 61 -13.85 -1.86 -0.70
CA VAL A 61 -13.23 -1.23 -1.87
C VAL A 61 -13.33 0.30 -1.85
N PRO A 62 -14.49 0.94 -1.57
CA PRO A 62 -14.58 2.39 -1.55
C PRO A 62 -13.69 3.04 -0.48
N GLU A 63 -13.60 2.42 0.70
CA GLU A 63 -12.75 2.89 1.79
C GLU A 63 -11.27 2.76 1.41
N MET A 64 -10.90 1.63 0.82
CA MET A 64 -9.55 1.36 0.33
C MET A 64 -9.14 2.37 -0.75
N GLN A 65 -9.99 2.61 -1.74
CA GLN A 65 -9.74 3.61 -2.78
C GLN A 65 -9.58 5.03 -2.21
N SER A 66 -10.33 5.38 -1.17
CA SER A 66 -10.18 6.68 -0.49
C SER A 66 -8.81 6.82 0.17
N LYS A 67 -8.34 5.78 0.88
CA LYS A 67 -6.99 5.74 1.50
C LYS A 67 -5.89 5.85 0.45
N VAL A 68 -5.99 5.06 -0.63
CA VAL A 68 -5.03 5.07 -1.75
C VAL A 68 -5.02 6.43 -2.44
N SER A 69 -6.18 7.01 -2.72
CA SER A 69 -6.27 8.33 -3.36
C SER A 69 -5.61 9.42 -2.52
N ARG A 70 -5.69 9.33 -1.19
CA ARG A 70 -4.99 10.25 -0.28
C ARG A 70 -3.47 10.08 -0.36
N TRP A 71 -2.97 8.85 -0.43
CA TRP A 71 -1.54 8.57 -0.64
C TRP A 71 -1.06 9.09 -1.99
N LEU A 72 -1.76 8.78 -3.08
CA LEU A 72 -1.42 9.25 -4.42
C LEU A 72 -1.45 10.78 -4.51
N SER A 73 -2.46 11.42 -3.92
CA SER A 73 -2.53 12.89 -3.86
C SER A 73 -1.37 13.48 -3.07
N TRP A 74 -0.97 12.83 -1.97
CA TRP A 74 0.19 13.26 -1.18
C TRP A 74 1.50 13.04 -1.93
N LEU A 75 1.67 11.95 -2.69
CA LEU A 75 2.86 11.66 -3.50
C LEU A 75 2.98 12.55 -4.73
N ASN A 76 1.86 12.91 -5.36
CA ASN A 76 1.84 13.74 -6.57
C ASN A 76 1.82 15.25 -6.32
N ARG A 77 1.61 15.69 -5.06
CA ARG A 77 1.62 17.12 -4.70
C ARG A 77 3.00 17.77 -4.79
#